data_AF-A0AA40LPE4-F1
#
_entry.id   AF-A0AA40LPE4-F1
#
_cell.length_a   1.000
_cell.length_b   1.000
_cell.length_c   1.000
_cell.angle_alpha   90.00
_cell.angle_beta   90.00
_cell.angle_gamma   90.00
#
_symmetry.space_group_name_H-M   'P 1'
#
loop_
_entity.id
_entity.type
_entity.pdbx_description
1 polymer ?
#
loop_
_entity_poly.entity_id
_entity_poly.type
_entity_poly.pdbx_seq_one_letter_code
_entity_poly.pdbx_strand_id
1 'polypeptide(L)'
;MNDVKLAVLGGEGTGKSALTVRFLTRRFIGEYASNFESIYNKHLCLEGKQLNLEIYDPCSQCKYRCQIPPLSMCLVCLQPQKAKFSLTSELHWADGFVIVYDISDRSSFAFAKALIYRIREPQTSHCKRVVESAVLLVGNKQDLCHVREVGWKEGQKLALDNRCQFCELSAAEQSIEVEMMFIRIIKDVLTNFKLKEKRRSSGSRSMAKLINNVFGKRRKSV
;
A
#
# COMPACT_ATOMS: atom_id res chain seq x y z
N MET A 1 16.37 -12.41 6.31
CA MET A 1 16.21 -10.99 5.93
C MET A 1 14.73 -10.67 6.00
N ASN A 2 14.36 -9.48 6.47
CA ASN A 2 12.95 -9.07 6.43
C ASN A 2 12.73 -8.45 5.07
N ASP A 3 11.98 -9.14 4.22
CA ASP A 3 11.53 -8.60 2.95
C ASP A 3 10.27 -7.76 3.21
N VAL A 4 10.24 -6.55 2.66
CA VAL A 4 9.10 -5.62 2.78
C VAL A 4 8.52 -5.41 1.39
N LYS A 5 7.22 -5.63 1.24
CA LYS A 5 6.50 -5.47 -0.03
C LYS A 5 5.57 -4.26 0.03
N LEU A 6 5.81 -3.28 -0.83
CA LEU A 6 4.99 -2.08 -0.96
C LEU A 6 4.27 -2.07 -2.31
N ALA A 7 2.97 -1.79 -2.30
CA ALA A 7 2.22 -1.47 -3.50
C ALA A 7 1.98 0.04 -3.59
N VAL A 8 2.33 0.65 -4.72
CA VAL A 8 2.07 2.05 -5.04
C VAL A 8 0.85 2.11 -5.94
N LEU A 9 -0.29 2.58 -5.43
CA LEU A 9 -1.59 2.54 -6.12
C LEU A 9 -2.14 3.96 -6.30
N GLY A 10 -2.97 4.17 -7.31
CA GLY A 10 -3.51 5.49 -7.63
C GLY A 10 -4.05 5.57 -9.05
N GLY A 11 -4.69 6.68 -9.38
CA GLY A 11 -5.23 6.92 -10.72
C GLY A 11 -4.14 7.01 -11.81
N GLU A 12 -4.57 7.07 -13.06
CA GLU A 12 -3.70 7.41 -14.18
C GLU A 12 -3.13 8.82 -13.98
N GLY A 13 -1.87 9.05 -14.36
CA GLY A 13 -1.25 10.39 -14.29
C GLY A 13 -0.95 10.95 -12.89
N THR A 14 -1.25 10.23 -11.80
CA THR A 14 -1.01 10.72 -10.42
C THR A 14 0.47 10.75 -10.01
N GLY A 15 1.35 10.14 -10.81
CA GLY A 15 2.80 10.16 -10.57
C GLY A 15 3.34 9.03 -9.68
N LYS A 16 2.68 7.87 -9.65
CA LYS A 16 3.18 6.65 -8.96
C LYS A 16 4.60 6.27 -9.40
N SER A 17 4.80 6.08 -10.70
CA SER A 17 6.11 5.76 -11.29
C SER A 17 7.13 6.86 -11.06
N ALA A 18 6.69 8.13 -11.07
CA ALA A 18 7.55 9.26 -10.75
C ALA A 18 8.07 9.18 -9.30
N LEU A 19 7.20 8.89 -8.32
CA LEU A 19 7.61 8.71 -6.93
C LEU A 19 8.51 7.49 -6.74
N THR A 20 8.16 6.36 -7.37
CA THR A 20 8.97 5.14 -7.31
C THR A 20 10.36 5.38 -7.88
N VAL A 21 10.47 5.88 -9.11
CA VAL A 21 11.78 6.15 -9.74
C VAL A 21 12.54 7.25 -9.00
N ARG A 22 11.86 8.28 -8.50
CA ARG A 22 12.49 9.32 -7.67
C ARG A 22 13.11 8.74 -6.40
N PHE A 23 12.44 7.80 -5.75
CA PHE A 23 12.98 7.10 -4.59
C PHE A 23 14.15 6.17 -4.92
N LEU A 24 14.10 5.48 -6.06
CA LEU A 24 15.12 4.53 -6.49
C LEU A 24 16.39 5.24 -6.97
N THR A 25 16.23 6.31 -7.77
CA THR A 25 17.33 6.91 -8.55
C THR A 25 17.71 8.31 -8.07
N ARG A 26 16.91 8.93 -7.20
CA ARG A 26 16.98 10.36 -6.83
C ARG A 26 16.80 11.33 -7.99
N ARG A 27 16.50 10.85 -9.20
CA ARG A 27 16.25 11.66 -10.40
C ARG A 27 14.76 11.79 -10.67
N PHE A 28 14.37 12.92 -11.24
CA PHE A 28 13.04 13.13 -11.79
C PHE A 28 13.14 13.13 -13.32
N ILE A 29 12.29 12.36 -13.97
CA ILE A 29 12.18 12.28 -15.43
C ILE A 29 10.77 12.78 -15.76
N GLY A 30 10.63 13.80 -16.60
CA GLY A 30 9.32 14.39 -16.90
C GLY A 30 8.37 13.42 -17.62
N GLU A 31 8.92 12.42 -18.30
CA GLU A 31 8.19 11.46 -19.12
C GLU A 31 8.44 10.03 -18.60
N TYR A 32 7.38 9.37 -18.17
CA TYR A 32 7.43 7.97 -17.76
C TYR A 32 6.55 7.12 -18.68
N ALA A 33 7.11 6.01 -19.18
CA ALA A 33 6.38 4.99 -19.91
C ALA A 33 5.39 4.28 -18.97
N SER A 34 4.16 4.78 -18.94
CA SER A 34 3.10 4.35 -18.00
C SER A 34 2.33 3.11 -18.49
N ASN A 35 2.88 2.38 -19.46
CA ASN A 35 2.24 1.26 -20.15
C ASN A 35 2.56 -0.12 -19.57
N PHE A 36 3.55 -0.23 -18.68
CA PHE A 36 3.96 -1.51 -18.10
C PHE A 36 3.83 -1.54 -16.58
N GLU A 37 3.41 -2.69 -16.08
CA GLU A 37 3.47 -3.06 -14.67
C GLU A 37 4.93 -3.42 -14.31
N SER A 38 5.43 -2.94 -13.18
CA SER A 38 6.83 -3.14 -12.78
C SER A 38 6.96 -3.49 -11.30
N ILE A 39 7.88 -4.42 -11.00
CA ILE A 39 8.34 -4.71 -9.65
C ILE A 39 9.80 -4.29 -9.55
N TYR A 40 10.10 -3.39 -8.61
CA TYR A 40 11.43 -2.87 -8.36
C TYR A 40 11.99 -3.42 -7.06
N ASN A 41 13.26 -3.82 -7.08
CA ASN A 41 13.97 -4.29 -5.89
C ASN A 41 14.99 -3.26 -5.43
N LYS A 42 15.04 -2.99 -4.13
CA LYS A 42 16.06 -2.11 -3.52
C LYS A 42 16.53 -2.67 -2.19
N HIS A 43 17.85 -2.80 -2.03
CA HIS A 43 18.46 -3.08 -0.74
C HIS A 43 18.57 -1.80 0.08
N LEU A 44 18.09 -1.82 1.32
CA LEU A 44 18.12 -0.68 2.23
C LEU A 44 18.78 -1.05 3.55
N CYS A 45 19.47 -0.08 4.15
CA CYS A 45 19.96 -0.16 5.52
C CYS A 45 19.15 0.83 6.38
N LEU A 46 18.26 0.32 7.23
CA LEU A 46 17.49 1.13 8.17
C LEU A 46 17.83 0.71 9.61
N GLU A 47 18.24 1.67 10.43
CA GLU A 47 18.57 1.45 11.86
C GLU A 47 19.62 0.33 12.05
N GLY A 48 20.63 0.28 11.16
CA GLY A 48 21.68 -0.74 11.16
C GLY A 48 21.23 -2.14 10.68
N LYS A 49 19.98 -2.28 10.21
CA LYS A 49 19.44 -3.53 9.68
C LYS A 49 19.32 -3.47 8.16
N GLN A 50 19.84 -4.50 7.50
CA GLN A 50 19.63 -4.70 6.07
C GLN A 50 18.25 -5.29 5.81
N LEU A 51 17.54 -4.73 4.84
CA LEU A 51 16.24 -5.20 4.37
C LEU A 51 16.15 -5.14 2.84
N ASN A 52 15.36 -6.03 2.27
CA ASN A 52 15.04 -6.03 0.85
C ASN A 52 13.65 -5.42 0.68
N LEU A 53 13.56 -4.38 -0.14
CA LEU A 53 12.30 -3.73 -0.47
C LEU A 53 11.89 -4.12 -1.88
N GLU A 54 10.67 -4.64 -2.01
CA GLU A 54 9.99 -4.85 -3.30
C GLU A 54 8.91 -3.77 -3.46
N ILE A 55 8.97 -2.99 -4.53
CA ILE A 55 7.99 -1.96 -4.86
C ILE A 55 7.23 -2.38 -6.10
N TYR A 56 5.93 -2.56 -5.95
CA TYR A 56 5.00 -2.82 -7.04
C TYR A 56 4.38 -1.52 -7.56
N ASP A 57 4.60 -1.22 -8.84
CA ASP A 57 4.05 -0.07 -9.56
C ASP A 57 3.21 -0.57 -10.75
N PRO A 58 1.88 -0.66 -10.60
CA PRO A 58 0.99 -1.12 -11.65
C PRO A 58 0.74 -0.03 -12.71
N CYS A 59 0.68 -0.46 -13.96
CA CYS A 59 0.11 0.33 -15.04
C CYS A 59 -1.33 0.72 -14.69
N SER A 60 -1.63 2.03 -14.68
CA SER A 60 -2.98 2.54 -14.38
C SER A 60 -3.79 2.91 -15.61
N GLN A 61 -3.24 2.70 -16.80
CA GLN A 61 -3.96 2.86 -18.06
C GLN A 61 -4.90 1.67 -18.30
N CYS A 62 -5.99 1.57 -17.54
CA CYS A 62 -7.04 0.60 -17.83
C CYS A 62 -7.97 1.03 -18.99
N LYS A 63 -7.76 2.21 -19.59
CA LYS A 63 -8.60 2.68 -20.72
C LYS A 63 -8.29 1.98 -22.06
N TYR A 64 -7.06 1.49 -22.27
CA TYR A 64 -6.63 0.99 -23.59
C TYR A 64 -6.64 -0.53 -23.74
N ARG A 65 -6.88 -1.29 -22.67
CA ARG A 65 -7.13 -2.74 -22.77
C ARG A 65 -8.56 -3.09 -23.22
N CYS A 66 -9.45 -2.09 -23.38
CA CYS A 66 -10.79 -2.19 -23.99
C CYS A 66 -10.82 -1.58 -25.41
N GLN A 67 -9.74 -1.64 -26.21
CA GLN A 67 -9.78 -1.33 -27.66
C GLN A 67 -9.86 -2.61 -28.51
N ILE A 68 -10.91 -3.42 -28.32
CA ILE A 68 -11.30 -4.45 -29.28
C ILE A 68 -12.43 -3.86 -30.16
N PRO A 69 -12.42 -4.04 -31.49
CA PRO A 69 -13.42 -3.47 -32.41
C PRO A 69 -14.87 -3.82 -32.02
N PRO A 70 -15.87 -3.03 -32.46
CA PRO A 70 -17.23 -2.98 -31.90
C PRO A 70 -18.12 -4.21 -32.15
N LEU A 71 -17.55 -5.36 -32.50
CA LEU A 71 -18.29 -6.59 -32.79
C LEU A 71 -18.01 -7.73 -31.80
N SER A 72 -17.09 -7.57 -30.86
CA SER A 72 -16.97 -8.44 -29.68
C SER A 72 -16.83 -7.61 -28.40
N MET A 73 -18.00 -7.29 -27.87
CA MET A 73 -18.28 -6.80 -26.53
C MET A 73 -17.28 -7.30 -25.47
N CYS A 74 -16.44 -6.41 -24.95
CA CYS A 74 -15.54 -6.73 -23.85
C CYS A 74 -16.37 -6.96 -22.57
N LEU A 75 -16.44 -8.22 -22.12
CA LEU A 75 -17.20 -8.66 -20.95
C LEU A 75 -16.75 -7.99 -19.62
N VAL A 76 -15.59 -7.32 -19.62
CA VAL A 76 -15.04 -6.60 -18.44
C VAL A 76 -15.67 -5.22 -18.27
N CYS A 77 -15.99 -4.54 -19.38
CA CYS A 77 -16.43 -3.15 -19.40
C CYS A 77 -17.99 -3.01 -19.29
N LEU A 78 -18.77 -4.11 -19.34
CA LEU A 78 -20.24 -4.10 -19.43
C LEU A 78 -21.01 -4.64 -18.22
N GLN A 79 -20.35 -4.86 -17.08
CA GLN A 79 -21.05 -5.28 -15.85
C GLN A 79 -21.04 -4.17 -14.80
N PRO A 80 -22.05 -3.27 -14.78
CA PRO A 80 -22.21 -2.25 -13.73
C PRO A 80 -22.49 -2.84 -12.33
N GLN A 81 -22.50 -4.17 -12.19
CA GLN A 81 -22.67 -4.90 -10.93
C GLN A 81 -21.46 -5.77 -10.54
N LYS A 82 -20.42 -5.90 -11.40
CA LYS A 82 -19.25 -6.78 -11.16
C LYS A 82 -17.95 -6.31 -11.82
N ALA A 83 -17.74 -5.01 -12.01
CA ALA A 83 -16.40 -4.47 -12.28
C ALA A 83 -15.53 -4.54 -11.00
N LYS A 84 -15.22 -5.75 -10.55
CA LYS A 84 -14.20 -5.99 -9.54
C LYS A 84 -12.86 -5.68 -10.21
N PHE A 85 -12.41 -4.43 -10.10
CA PHE A 85 -10.99 -4.07 -10.30
C PHE A 85 -10.18 -5.14 -9.56
N SER A 86 -9.52 -6.11 -10.19
CA SER A 86 -9.13 -7.35 -9.48
C SER A 86 -7.85 -7.17 -8.66
N LEU A 87 -7.85 -6.25 -7.70
CA LEU A 87 -6.76 -5.99 -6.75
C LEU A 87 -6.46 -7.15 -5.78
N THR A 88 -7.12 -8.29 -5.92
CA THR A 88 -7.08 -9.34 -4.89
C THR A 88 -5.68 -9.93 -4.72
N SER A 89 -4.94 -10.11 -5.81
CA SER A 89 -3.55 -10.58 -5.78
C SER A 89 -2.63 -9.57 -5.09
N GLU A 90 -2.75 -8.30 -5.45
CA GLU A 90 -1.89 -7.21 -4.99
C GLU A 90 -2.15 -6.89 -3.51
N LEU A 91 -3.42 -6.92 -3.10
CA LEU A 91 -3.85 -6.71 -1.72
C LEU A 91 -3.34 -7.81 -0.77
N HIS A 92 -3.20 -9.04 -1.27
CA HIS A 92 -2.64 -10.14 -0.48
C HIS A 92 -1.12 -10.20 -0.50
N TRP A 93 -0.48 -9.70 -1.56
CA TRP A 93 0.97 -9.69 -1.72
C TRP A 93 1.64 -8.58 -0.89
N ALA A 94 1.04 -7.39 -0.82
CA ALA A 94 1.65 -6.21 -0.20
C ALA A 94 1.55 -6.21 1.33
N ASP A 95 2.62 -5.78 1.99
CA ASP A 95 2.65 -5.52 3.44
C ASP A 95 2.22 -4.08 3.79
N GLY A 96 2.41 -3.15 2.86
CA GLY A 96 2.01 -1.75 2.97
C GLY A 96 1.59 -1.14 1.64
N PHE A 97 0.79 -0.09 1.71
CA PHE A 97 0.19 0.57 0.55
C PHE A 97 0.50 2.07 0.55
N VAL A 98 1.04 2.56 -0.55
CA VAL A 98 1.18 3.99 -0.84
C VAL A 98 0.08 4.37 -1.84
N ILE A 99 -0.89 5.16 -1.40
CA ILE A 99 -2.03 5.58 -2.22
C ILE A 99 -1.80 7.00 -2.71
N VAL A 100 -1.65 7.17 -4.02
CA VAL A 100 -1.22 8.43 -4.65
C VAL A 100 -2.38 9.06 -5.40
N TYR A 101 -2.67 10.32 -5.09
CA TYR A 101 -3.52 11.19 -5.90
C TYR A 101 -2.76 12.45 -6.33
N ASP A 102 -3.27 13.15 -7.33
CA ASP A 102 -2.76 14.44 -7.78
C ASP A 102 -3.61 15.55 -7.16
N ILE A 103 -2.97 16.54 -6.51
CA ILE A 103 -3.70 17.64 -5.86
C ILE A 103 -4.48 18.53 -6.85
N SER A 104 -4.10 18.50 -8.13
CA SER A 104 -4.76 19.23 -9.23
C SER A 104 -5.83 18.41 -9.97
N ASP A 105 -6.13 17.19 -9.53
CA ASP A 105 -7.15 16.34 -10.15
C ASP A 105 -8.06 15.70 -9.08
N ARG A 106 -9.28 16.25 -8.94
CA ARG A 106 -10.30 15.76 -8.00
C ARG A 106 -10.71 14.32 -8.27
N SER A 107 -10.72 13.89 -9.52
CA SER A 107 -11.09 12.52 -9.90
C SER A 107 -10.07 11.50 -9.37
N SER A 108 -8.79 11.86 -9.38
CA SER A 108 -7.73 11.05 -8.80
C SER A 108 -7.88 10.86 -7.29
N PHE A 109 -8.36 11.89 -6.58
CA PHE A 109 -8.64 11.81 -5.14
C PHE A 109 -9.85 10.92 -4.84
N ALA A 110 -10.92 11.01 -5.65
CA ALA A 110 -12.06 10.11 -5.54
C ALA A 110 -11.65 8.64 -5.75
N PHE A 111 -10.74 8.38 -6.70
CA PHE A 111 -10.18 7.05 -6.91
C PHE A 111 -9.33 6.57 -5.72
N ALA A 112 -8.45 7.42 -5.18
CA ALA A 112 -7.67 7.12 -3.98
C ALA A 112 -8.56 6.76 -2.78
N LYS A 113 -9.66 7.50 -2.58
CA LYS A 113 -10.68 7.20 -1.57
C LYS A 113 -11.29 5.80 -1.76
N ALA A 114 -11.65 5.43 -2.98
CA ALA A 114 -12.18 4.10 -3.29
C ALA A 114 -11.16 2.98 -3.01
N LEU A 115 -9.87 3.20 -3.32
CA LEU A 115 -8.79 2.26 -3.00
C LEU A 115 -8.65 2.04 -1.49
N ILE A 116 -8.67 3.12 -0.70
CA ILE A 116 -8.57 3.04 0.76
C ILE A 116 -9.73 2.22 1.33
N TYR A 117 -10.97 2.50 0.94
CA TYR A 117 -12.12 1.74 1.43
C TYR A 117 -11.99 0.25 1.12
N ARG A 118 -11.51 -0.07 -0.07
CA ARG A 118 -11.30 -1.46 -0.47
C ARG A 118 -10.19 -2.17 0.31
N ILE A 119 -9.10 -1.49 0.62
CA ILE A 119 -8.02 -2.03 1.47
C ILE A 119 -8.54 -2.27 2.91
N ARG A 120 -9.44 -1.40 3.36
CA ARG A 120 -10.03 -1.47 4.70
C ARG A 120 -11.25 -2.39 4.79
N GLU A 121 -11.79 -2.85 3.67
CA GLU A 121 -12.94 -3.75 3.64
C GLU A 121 -12.61 -5.07 4.37
N PRO A 122 -13.40 -5.47 5.38
CA PRO A 122 -13.15 -6.72 6.09
C PRO A 122 -13.27 -7.90 5.11
N GLN A 123 -12.17 -8.60 4.87
CA GLN A 123 -12.24 -9.86 4.13
C GLN A 123 -13.08 -10.84 4.96
N THR A 124 -14.25 -11.22 4.45
CA THR A 124 -15.29 -12.00 5.15
C THR A 124 -14.89 -13.44 5.47
N SER A 125 -13.64 -13.82 5.27
CA SER A 125 -13.11 -15.12 5.66
C SER A 125 -12.91 -15.16 7.18
N HIS A 126 -13.84 -15.86 7.83
CA HIS A 126 -13.82 -16.17 9.26
C HIS A 126 -12.42 -16.62 9.70
N CYS A 127 -11.97 -16.04 10.82
CA CYS A 127 -10.75 -16.39 11.55
C CYS A 127 -9.42 -15.82 11.02
N LYS A 128 -9.17 -14.53 11.29
CA LYS A 128 -7.99 -14.02 12.03
C LYS A 128 -8.18 -12.52 12.23
N ARG A 129 -8.04 -12.02 13.46
CA ARG A 129 -7.94 -10.57 13.72
C ARG A 129 -6.71 -10.04 12.95
N VAL A 130 -6.97 -9.49 11.77
CA VAL A 130 -5.97 -8.97 10.83
C VAL A 130 -5.33 -7.75 11.47
N VAL A 131 -4.00 -7.74 11.59
CA VAL A 131 -3.28 -6.50 11.88
C VAL A 131 -3.53 -5.58 10.68
N GLU A 132 -4.10 -4.41 10.93
CA GLU A 132 -4.41 -3.42 9.89
C GLU A 132 -3.17 -3.20 9.00
N SER A 133 -3.35 -3.28 7.68
CA SER A 133 -2.27 -2.99 6.73
C SER A 133 -1.79 -1.55 6.91
N ALA A 134 -0.49 -1.33 6.77
CA ALA A 134 0.07 0.02 6.76
C ALA A 134 -0.38 0.73 5.48
N VAL A 135 -0.96 1.91 5.62
CA VAL A 135 -1.47 2.69 4.48
C VAL A 135 -1.01 4.14 4.63
N LEU A 136 -0.45 4.71 3.56
CA LEU A 136 -0.04 6.10 3.47
C LEU A 136 -0.68 6.75 2.24
N LEU A 137 -1.55 7.73 2.48
CA LEU A 137 -2.14 8.58 1.46
C LEU A 137 -1.18 9.72 1.11
N VAL A 138 -0.92 9.92 -0.19
CA VAL A 138 0.03 10.89 -0.72
C VAL A 138 -0.68 11.79 -1.73
N GLY A 139 -0.77 13.09 -1.41
CA GLY A 139 -1.13 14.13 -2.38
C GLY A 139 0.12 14.58 -3.13
N ASN A 140 0.30 14.08 -4.35
CA ASN A 140 1.43 14.40 -5.20
C ASN A 140 1.18 15.68 -6.02
N LYS A 141 2.26 16.21 -6.61
CA LYS A 141 2.30 17.44 -7.41
C LYS A 141 1.99 18.69 -6.60
N GLN A 142 2.50 18.76 -5.37
CA GLN A 142 2.32 19.92 -4.49
C GLN A 142 2.78 21.24 -5.12
N ASP A 143 3.72 21.18 -6.07
CA ASP A 143 4.19 22.31 -6.90
C ASP A 143 3.07 22.95 -7.73
N LEU A 144 2.01 22.20 -8.08
CA LEU A 144 0.84 22.69 -8.84
C LEU A 144 -0.21 23.37 -7.95
N CYS A 145 0.21 24.08 -6.90
CA CYS A 145 -0.69 24.68 -5.92
C CYS A 145 -1.66 25.72 -6.51
N HIS A 146 -1.31 26.35 -7.63
CA HIS A 146 -2.15 27.34 -8.32
C HIS A 146 -3.37 26.74 -9.03
N VAL A 147 -3.32 25.46 -9.38
CA VAL A 147 -4.41 24.73 -10.04
C VAL A 147 -4.96 23.62 -9.14
N ARG A 148 -4.79 23.79 -7.82
CA ARG A 148 -5.22 22.81 -6.81
C ARG A 148 -6.75 22.66 -6.83
N GLU A 149 -7.19 21.41 -6.93
CA GLU A 149 -8.61 21.02 -6.80
C GLU A 149 -8.91 20.34 -5.46
N VAL A 150 -7.90 19.77 -4.80
CA VAL A 150 -8.03 19.06 -3.51
C VAL A 150 -7.25 19.78 -2.42
N GLY A 151 -7.95 20.21 -1.37
CA GLY A 151 -7.34 20.90 -0.24
C GLY A 151 -6.59 19.95 0.69
N TRP A 152 -5.49 20.43 1.31
CA TRP A 152 -4.71 19.64 2.27
C TRP A 152 -5.55 19.07 3.42
N LYS A 153 -6.46 19.89 3.97
CA LYS A 153 -7.37 19.47 5.06
C LYS A 153 -8.30 18.34 4.63
N GLU A 154 -8.66 18.27 3.36
CA GLU A 154 -9.52 17.22 2.82
C GLU A 154 -8.79 15.88 2.78
N GLY A 155 -7.55 15.86 2.27
CA GLY A 155 -6.69 14.68 2.30
C GLY A 155 -6.39 14.21 3.73
N GLN A 156 -6.07 15.14 4.63
CA GLN A 156 -5.84 14.84 6.04
C GLN A 156 -7.09 14.22 6.70
N LYS A 157 -8.27 14.80 6.44
CA LYS A 157 -9.54 14.29 6.96
C LYS A 157 -9.81 12.86 6.47
N LEU A 158 -9.65 12.61 5.16
CA LEU A 158 -9.81 11.27 4.59
C LEU A 158 -8.87 10.26 5.29
N ALA A 159 -7.64 10.67 5.55
CA ALA A 159 -6.67 9.79 6.18
C ALA A 159 -6.99 9.47 7.64
N LEU A 160 -7.41 10.49 8.41
CA LEU A 160 -7.85 10.32 9.79
C LEU A 160 -9.07 9.39 9.88
N ASP A 161 -10.08 9.64 9.04
CA ASP A 161 -11.33 8.87 9.03
C ASP A 161 -11.07 7.39 8.68
N ASN A 162 -9.99 7.06 7.97
CA ASN A 162 -9.63 5.70 7.54
C ASN A 162 -8.38 5.11 8.22
N ARG A 163 -7.87 5.77 9.27
CA ARG A 163 -6.68 5.36 10.03
C ARG A 163 -5.48 5.09 9.13
N CYS A 164 -5.19 5.97 8.19
CA CYS A 164 -3.98 5.92 7.39
C CYS A 164 -3.12 7.17 7.61
N GLN A 165 -1.86 7.07 7.26
CA GLN A 165 -0.94 8.19 7.31
C GLN A 165 -1.20 9.13 6.12
N PHE A 166 -0.80 10.40 6.23
CA PHE A 166 -0.97 11.40 5.16
C PHE A 166 0.25 12.30 5.01
N CYS A 167 0.57 12.64 3.77
CA CYS A 167 1.44 13.76 3.40
C CYS A 167 1.07 14.31 2.02
N GLU A 168 1.45 15.56 1.76
CA GLU A 168 1.58 16.09 0.40
C GLU A 168 3.06 16.29 0.09
N LEU A 169 3.43 16.14 -1.18
CA LEU A 169 4.78 16.35 -1.68
C LEU A 169 4.77 16.58 -3.20
N SER A 170 5.92 16.91 -3.76
CA SER A 170 6.15 16.86 -5.21
C SER A 170 7.26 15.89 -5.58
N ALA A 171 6.95 14.94 -6.46
CA ALA A 171 7.96 14.10 -7.09
C ALA A 171 9.00 14.93 -7.88
N ALA A 172 8.60 16.10 -8.41
CA ALA A 172 9.42 16.96 -9.24
C ALA A 172 10.38 17.85 -8.44
N GLU A 173 10.10 18.10 -7.16
CA GLU A 173 10.89 19.00 -6.31
C GLU A 173 11.98 18.25 -5.50
N GLN A 174 11.80 18.10 -4.18
CA GLN A 174 12.86 17.61 -3.29
C GLN A 174 12.84 16.08 -3.20
N SER A 175 13.90 15.43 -3.71
CA SER A 175 14.02 13.96 -3.65
C SER A 175 14.07 13.41 -2.22
N ILE A 176 14.54 14.22 -1.25
CA ILE A 176 14.65 13.81 0.15
C ILE A 176 13.27 13.64 0.81
N GLU A 177 12.27 14.44 0.43
CA GLU A 177 10.91 14.29 0.96
C GLU A 177 10.29 12.97 0.49
N VAL A 178 10.50 12.61 -0.77
CA VAL A 178 10.08 11.31 -1.33
C VAL A 178 10.79 10.16 -0.61
N GLU A 179 12.10 10.29 -0.35
CA GLU A 179 12.85 9.29 0.43
C GLU A 179 12.30 9.11 1.84
N MET A 180 12.03 10.22 2.55
CA MET A 180 11.47 10.19 3.90
C MET A 180 10.05 9.60 3.92
N MET A 181 9.24 9.85 2.88
CA MET A 181 7.90 9.26 2.70
C MET A 181 7.97 7.73 2.62
N PHE A 182 8.85 7.18 1.76
CA PHE A 182 9.04 5.73 1.65
C PHE A 182 9.60 5.12 2.94
N ILE A 183 10.59 5.76 3.57
CA ILE A 183 11.15 5.28 4.84
C ILE A 183 10.07 5.22 5.93
N ARG A 184 9.18 6.22 5.98
CA ARG A 184 8.09 6.31 6.95
C ARG A 184 7.13 5.12 6.84
N ILE A 185 6.67 4.77 5.63
CA ILE A 185 5.77 3.61 5.45
C ILE A 185 6.49 2.28 5.71
N ILE A 186 7.77 2.15 5.34
CA ILE A 186 8.57 0.94 5.64
C ILE A 186 8.68 0.72 7.15
N LYS A 187 8.96 1.79 7.91
CA LYS A 187 9.02 1.71 9.39
C LYS A 187 7.68 1.29 10.00
N ASP A 188 6.57 1.75 9.44
CA ASP A 188 5.23 1.36 9.90
C ASP A 188 4.97 -0.14 9.66
N VAL A 189 5.28 -0.64 8.45
CA VAL A 189 5.21 -2.08 8.12
C VAL A 189 6.05 -2.92 9.09
N LEU A 190 7.31 -2.54 9.32
CA LEU A 190 8.19 -3.27 10.23
C LEU A 190 7.68 -3.26 11.67
N THR A 191 7.02 -2.18 12.10
CA THR A 191 6.37 -2.09 13.42
C THR A 191 5.20 -3.08 13.51
N ASN A 192 4.39 -3.15 12.45
CA ASN A 192 3.29 -4.10 12.36
C ASN A 192 3.76 -5.57 12.39
N PHE A 193 4.90 -5.88 11.77
CA PHE A 193 5.53 -7.21 11.88
C PHE A 193 5.91 -7.56 13.33
N LYS A 194 6.59 -6.65 14.05
CA LYS A 194 6.96 -6.86 15.46
C LYS A 194 5.72 -7.11 16.34
N LEU A 195 4.62 -6.40 16.07
CA LEU A 195 3.35 -6.60 16.79
C LEU A 195 2.71 -7.97 16.48
N LYS A 196 2.79 -8.44 15.23
CA LYS A 196 2.34 -9.80 14.83
C LYS A 196 3.14 -10.89 15.56
N GLU A 197 4.45 -10.73 15.67
CA GLU A 197 5.33 -11.71 16.35
C GLU A 197 5.08 -11.80 17.85
N LYS A 198 4.97 -10.66 18.55
CA LYS A 198 4.68 -10.62 20.00
C LYS A 198 3.36 -11.32 20.34
N ARG A 199 2.34 -11.18 19.48
CA ARG A 199 1.03 -11.84 19.67
C ARG A 199 1.14 -13.36 19.51
N ARG A 200 1.93 -13.85 18.55
CA ARG A 200 2.14 -15.29 18.35
C ARG A 200 2.86 -15.94 19.53
N SER A 201 3.88 -15.29 20.11
CA SER A 201 4.61 -15.87 21.25
C SER A 201 3.78 -15.96 22.54
N SER A 202 2.81 -15.05 22.74
CA SER A 202 1.93 -15.07 23.93
C SER A 202 0.90 -16.20 23.90
N GLY A 203 0.33 -16.51 22.73
CA GLY A 203 -0.63 -17.62 22.57
C GLY A 203 0.02 -19.00 22.80
N SER A 204 1.20 -19.22 22.24
CA SER A 204 1.94 -20.48 22.41
C SER A 204 2.44 -20.69 23.83
N ARG A 205 2.87 -19.63 24.53
CA ARG A 205 3.26 -19.71 25.96
C ARG A 205 2.07 -20.02 26.88
N SER A 206 0.89 -19.52 26.54
CA SER A 206 -0.35 -19.84 27.29
C SER A 206 -0.74 -21.32 27.12
N MET A 207 -0.67 -21.84 25.88
CA MET A 207 -0.94 -23.26 25.62
C MET A 207 0.12 -24.17 26.25
N ALA A 208 1.40 -23.80 26.21
CA ALA A 208 2.47 -24.55 26.88
C ALA A 208 2.26 -24.62 28.40
N LYS A 209 1.78 -23.54 29.04
CA LYS A 209 1.39 -23.55 30.46
C LYS A 209 0.18 -24.45 30.74
N LEU A 210 -0.82 -24.45 29.87
CA LEU A 210 -1.99 -25.32 30.00
C LEU A 210 -1.61 -26.80 29.84
N ILE A 211 -0.77 -27.12 28.85
CA ILE A 211 -0.26 -28.49 28.64
C ILE A 211 0.55 -28.96 29.85
N ASN A 212 1.43 -28.12 30.40
CA ASN A 212 2.17 -28.46 31.61
C ASN A 212 1.26 -28.64 32.84
N ASN A 213 0.16 -27.91 32.95
CA ASN A 213 -0.81 -28.08 34.03
C ASN A 213 -1.70 -29.33 33.86
N VAL A 214 -2.00 -29.73 32.62
CA VAL A 214 -2.84 -30.90 32.30
C VAL A 214 -2.03 -32.21 32.35
N PHE A 215 -0.80 -32.22 31.85
CA PHE A 215 0.04 -33.41 31.75
C PHE A 215 1.12 -33.52 32.83
N GLY A 216 1.43 -32.44 33.55
CA GLY A 216 2.47 -32.43 34.60
C GLY A 216 2.07 -33.06 35.93
N LYS A 217 0.83 -33.51 36.11
CA LYS A 217 0.30 -34.08 37.37
C LYS A 217 0.26 -35.61 37.45
N ARG A 218 1.13 -36.33 36.73
CA ARG A 218 1.30 -37.78 36.92
C ARG A 218 2.76 -38.18 37.04
N ARG A 219 3.29 -38.07 38.26
CA ARG A 219 4.30 -38.98 38.80
C ARG A 219 4.51 -38.67 40.29
N LYS A 220 3.85 -39.46 41.13
CA LYS A 220 4.37 -39.98 42.40
C LYS A 220 3.33 -41.00 42.90
N SER A 221 3.58 -42.26 42.58
CA SER A 221 3.09 -43.37 43.38
C SER A 221 4.34 -44.15 43.76
N VAL A 222 4.54 -44.20 45.08
CA VAL A 222 5.60 -44.89 45.82
C VAL A 222 5.53 -46.40 45.55
#